data_AF-A0A7C4X8W0-F1
#
_entry.id   AF-A0A7C4X8W0-F1
#
_cell.length_a   1.000
_cell.length_b   1.000
_cell.length_c   1.000
_cell.angle_alpha   90.00
_cell.angle_beta   90.00
_cell.angle_gamma   90.00
#
_symmetry.space_group_name_H-M   'P 1'
#
loop_
_entity.id
_entity.type
_entity.pdbx_description
1 polymer ?
#
loop_
_entity_poly.entity_id
_entity_poly.type
_entity_poly.pdbx_seq_one_letter_code
_entity_poly.pdbx_strand_id
1 'polypeptide(L)'
;MPSMLRPAPMTRALIVGPRDQMEGAIEALYALKLVHIVDHREGDGGLDIGKPLEQASAASEILVKLRSITSALRIEEEAKPVQESVGGDLRERILALELNISEEDAARKKTQGLVADLSRRIEEMGPFAQLPLSLEDYRGYDHLEVLAGKTAREIGGLETVTPDFEAFGATGFLVVFVRKADAPAMRDYLTQRGFVSVPVPEGTGSPRELLAQLVSERQRWEDRLSEIESRLGTLRERYAGFLVAARAHLEVQVEKAEAPLRFAATEHSFVVEGWVPAETFPHVKAAMDRIPGVFFSELETDEHSADPPILLRNVRPFRPFELLVKLFSIPNYHEIDPTFIVAMVFPLFFGLMIGDAGYGIAWLLVGMWLLRKLKEPGQFRDLVVTVTWGGVFSFLFGMFLFAEAFGIPFHAPPHAVTRAEEFNWSAILGIDIPIHASIEKLVQVADFIVLSLTAAFLHLGIGFGIGLFDEVRHS
;
A
#
# COMPACT_ATOMS: atom_id res chain seq x y z
N MET A 1 -13.34 10.63 36.12
CA MET A 1 -12.65 11.07 34.88
C MET A 1 -12.02 9.83 34.27
N PRO A 2 -12.25 9.53 32.97
CA PRO A 2 -11.60 8.38 32.35
C PRO A 2 -10.08 8.57 32.45
N SER A 3 -9.39 7.59 33.03
CA SER A 3 -7.94 7.64 33.20
C SER A 3 -7.29 7.49 31.82
N MET A 4 -6.59 8.52 31.36
CA MET A 4 -5.89 8.53 30.07
C MET A 4 -4.74 7.53 29.97
N LEU A 5 -4.34 6.97 31.12
CA LEU A 5 -3.20 6.08 31.26
C LEU A 5 -3.56 4.62 31.06
N ARG A 6 -4.81 4.28 30.70
CA ARG A 6 -5.28 2.89 30.58
C ARG A 6 -6.28 2.73 29.44
N PRO A 7 -6.37 1.52 28.87
CA PRO A 7 -7.48 1.13 28.01
C PRO A 7 -8.83 1.40 28.68
N ALA A 8 -9.84 1.74 27.85
CA ALA A 8 -11.19 1.95 28.36
C ALA A 8 -11.76 0.64 28.95
N PRO A 9 -12.47 0.71 30.09
CA PRO A 9 -13.07 -0.47 30.67
C PRO A 9 -14.13 -1.06 29.73
N MET A 10 -14.06 -2.37 29.52
CA MET A 10 -14.96 -3.17 28.70
C MET A 10 -15.81 -4.07 29.60
N THR A 11 -17.07 -4.22 29.22
CA THR A 11 -18.04 -5.12 29.83
C THR A 11 -18.35 -6.22 28.83
N ARG A 12 -18.25 -7.49 29.27
CA ARG A 12 -18.70 -8.63 28.47
C ARG A 12 -20.22 -8.67 28.50
N ALA A 13 -20.82 -8.75 27.33
CA ALA A 13 -22.25 -8.71 27.14
C ALA A 13 -22.72 -9.99 26.45
N LEU A 14 -23.88 -10.47 26.88
CA LEU A 14 -24.61 -11.58 26.28
C LEU A 14 -25.89 -11.04 25.66
N ILE A 15 -26.14 -11.43 24.42
CA ILE A 15 -27.34 -11.11 23.66
C ILE A 15 -28.04 -12.43 23.36
N VAL A 16 -29.28 -12.59 23.84
CA VAL A 16 -30.09 -13.78 23.57
C VAL A 16 -31.43 -13.35 23.01
N GLY A 17 -31.85 -13.98 21.92
CA GLY A 17 -33.15 -13.68 21.34
C GLY A 17 -33.72 -14.82 20.51
N PRO A 18 -34.99 -14.73 20.11
CA PRO A 18 -35.59 -15.69 19.22
C PRO A 18 -35.07 -15.49 17.78
N ARG A 19 -35.01 -16.58 17.01
CA ARG A 19 -34.37 -16.61 15.68
C ARG A 19 -35.00 -15.63 14.68
N ASP A 20 -36.30 -15.36 14.78
CA ASP A 20 -37.03 -14.41 13.94
C ASP A 20 -36.63 -12.94 14.17
N GLN A 21 -36.02 -12.63 15.31
CA GLN A 21 -35.55 -11.28 15.66
C GLN A 21 -34.04 -11.08 15.40
N MET A 22 -33.34 -12.12 14.92
CA MET A 22 -31.89 -12.08 14.68
C MET A 22 -31.50 -10.96 13.71
N GLU A 23 -32.23 -10.81 12.60
CA GLU A 23 -31.96 -9.75 11.61
C GLU A 23 -32.13 -8.35 12.21
N GLY A 24 -33.16 -8.14 13.03
CA GLY A 24 -33.37 -6.89 13.76
C GLY A 24 -32.26 -6.59 14.77
N ALA A 25 -31.75 -7.62 15.45
CA ALA A 25 -30.61 -7.50 16.36
C ALA A 25 -29.33 -7.14 15.60
N ILE A 26 -29.05 -7.79 14.47
CA ILE A 26 -27.91 -7.48 13.59
C ILE A 26 -27.98 -6.01 13.14
N GLU A 27 -29.14 -5.55 12.65
CA GLU A 27 -29.33 -4.16 12.23
C GLU A 27 -29.04 -3.17 13.35
N ALA A 28 -29.54 -3.44 14.56
CA ALA A 28 -29.30 -2.57 15.70
C ALA A 28 -27.82 -2.58 16.15
N LEU A 29 -27.15 -3.74 16.14
CA LEU A 29 -25.72 -3.83 16.44
C LEU A 29 -24.86 -3.03 15.43
N TYR A 30 -25.15 -3.16 14.14
CA TYR A 30 -24.48 -2.39 13.08
C TYR A 30 -24.74 -0.89 13.17
N ALA A 31 -25.96 -0.48 13.56
CA ALA A 31 -26.29 0.93 13.75
C ALA A 31 -25.53 1.55 14.93
N LEU A 32 -25.34 0.78 16.00
CA LEU A 32 -24.63 1.25 17.20
C LEU A 32 -23.12 1.33 17.02
N LYS A 33 -22.49 0.35 16.34
CA LYS A 33 -21.03 0.26 16.16
C LYS A 33 -20.24 0.28 17.50
N LEU A 34 -20.80 -0.34 18.54
CA LEU A 34 -20.26 -0.32 19.90
C LEU A 34 -19.95 -1.70 20.48
N VAL A 35 -20.24 -2.77 19.73
CA VAL A 35 -20.09 -4.15 20.19
C VAL A 35 -19.03 -4.85 19.37
N HIS A 36 -17.99 -5.36 20.04
CA HIS A 36 -17.04 -6.28 19.44
C HIS A 36 -17.51 -7.71 19.66
N ILE A 37 -18.05 -8.33 18.62
CA ILE A 37 -18.57 -9.71 18.67
C ILE A 37 -17.41 -10.69 18.91
N VAL A 38 -17.58 -11.58 19.88
CA VAL A 38 -16.71 -12.74 20.10
C VAL A 38 -17.22 -13.86 19.20
N ASP A 39 -16.33 -14.42 18.38
CA ASP A 39 -16.70 -15.44 17.40
C ASP A 39 -17.02 -16.76 18.09
N HIS A 40 -18.24 -17.26 17.87
CA HIS A 40 -18.62 -18.61 18.29
C HIS A 40 -17.96 -19.68 17.41
N ARG A 41 -17.39 -20.72 18.02
CA ARG A 41 -16.81 -21.86 17.29
C ARG A 41 -17.66 -23.11 17.49
N GLU A 42 -17.68 -23.95 16.46
CA GLU A 42 -18.44 -25.21 16.48
C GLU A 42 -17.90 -26.11 17.60
N GLY A 43 -18.79 -26.55 18.50
CA GLY A 43 -18.45 -27.34 19.68
C GLY A 43 -18.31 -26.55 20.99
N ASP A 44 -18.23 -25.21 20.94
CA ASP A 44 -18.26 -24.40 22.16
C ASP A 44 -19.67 -24.44 22.77
N GLY A 45 -19.78 -24.81 24.05
CA GLY A 45 -21.05 -24.83 24.78
C GLY A 45 -22.13 -25.77 24.24
N GLY A 46 -21.80 -26.67 23.30
CA GLY A 46 -22.76 -27.60 22.67
C GLY A 46 -23.78 -26.94 21.74
N LEU A 47 -23.50 -25.71 21.26
CA LEU A 47 -24.34 -24.96 20.33
C LEU A 47 -23.71 -24.89 18.94
N ASP A 48 -24.55 -25.02 17.91
CA ASP A 48 -24.13 -24.93 16.51
C ASP A 48 -23.90 -23.48 16.08
N ILE A 49 -23.12 -23.28 15.02
CA ILE A 49 -22.95 -21.98 14.37
C ILE A 49 -24.22 -21.61 13.59
N GLY A 50 -24.59 -20.33 13.59
CA GLY A 50 -25.70 -19.82 12.80
C GLY A 50 -25.52 -20.00 11.28
N LYS A 51 -26.64 -20.01 10.56
CA LYS A 51 -26.62 -20.02 9.09
C LYS A 51 -26.69 -18.59 8.56
N PRO A 52 -25.98 -18.25 7.47
CA PRO A 52 -26.10 -16.94 6.83
C PRO A 52 -27.56 -16.64 6.50
N LEU A 53 -27.90 -15.35 6.46
CA LEU A 53 -29.21 -14.91 5.98
C LEU A 53 -29.38 -15.29 4.51
N GLU A 54 -30.62 -15.51 4.06
CA GLU A 54 -30.95 -15.95 2.70
C GLU A 54 -30.34 -15.02 1.62
N GLN A 55 -30.20 -13.73 1.92
CA GLN A 55 -29.66 -12.73 1.01
C GLN A 55 -28.11 -12.76 0.90
N ALA A 56 -27.39 -13.48 1.78
CA ALA A 56 -25.93 -13.49 1.83
C ALA A 56 -25.30 -13.91 0.49
N SER A 57 -25.76 -15.04 -0.06
CA SER A 57 -25.22 -15.57 -1.32
C SER A 57 -25.43 -14.61 -2.49
N ALA A 58 -26.63 -14.02 -2.60
CA ALA A 58 -26.95 -13.06 -3.65
C ALA A 58 -26.14 -11.76 -3.52
N ALA A 59 -25.98 -11.24 -2.29
CA ALA A 59 -25.18 -10.04 -2.04
C ALA A 59 -23.70 -10.26 -2.36
N SER A 60 -23.14 -11.41 -1.95
CA SER A 60 -21.75 -11.78 -2.21
C SER A 60 -21.48 -11.99 -3.71
N GLU A 61 -22.41 -12.61 -4.46
CA GLU A 61 -22.29 -12.74 -5.92
C GLU A 61 -22.19 -11.36 -6.60
N ILE A 62 -23.07 -10.42 -6.22
CA ILE A 62 -23.07 -9.06 -6.79
C ILE A 62 -21.82 -8.29 -6.38
N LEU A 63 -21.34 -8.45 -5.14
CA LEU A 63 -20.10 -7.84 -4.68
C LEU A 63 -18.88 -8.34 -5.48
N VAL A 64 -18.83 -9.62 -5.83
CA VAL A 64 -17.77 -10.18 -6.71
C VAL A 64 -17.83 -9.56 -8.09
N LYS A 65 -19.02 -9.43 -8.70
CA LYS A 65 -19.20 -8.75 -9.99
C LYS A 65 -18.73 -7.30 -9.93
N LEU A 66 -19.07 -6.59 -8.85
CA LEU A 66 -18.66 -5.21 -8.66
C LEU A 66 -17.13 -5.06 -8.50
N ARG A 67 -16.48 -6.00 -7.80
CA ARG A 67 -15.01 -6.07 -7.72
C ARG A 67 -14.36 -6.31 -9.08
N SER A 68 -14.95 -7.17 -9.92
CA SER A 68 -14.51 -7.38 -11.31
C SER A 68 -14.56 -6.08 -12.11
N ILE A 69 -15.69 -5.37 -12.08
CA ILE A 69 -15.86 -4.07 -12.76
C ILE A 69 -14.81 -3.06 -12.29
N THR A 70 -14.64 -2.93 -10.97
CA THR A 70 -13.70 -1.99 -10.35
C THR A 70 -12.26 -2.28 -10.78
N SER A 71 -11.90 -3.57 -10.85
CA SER A 71 -10.60 -4.02 -11.35
C SER A 71 -10.39 -3.72 -12.83
N ALA A 72 -11.39 -4.03 -13.69
CA ALA A 72 -11.35 -3.76 -15.12
C ALA A 72 -11.12 -2.27 -15.44
N LEU A 73 -11.83 -1.40 -14.70
CA LEU A 73 -11.74 0.06 -14.79
C LEU A 73 -10.53 0.66 -14.05
N ARG A 74 -9.76 -0.13 -13.28
CA ARG A 74 -8.64 0.35 -12.47
C ARG A 74 -9.03 1.53 -11.55
N ILE A 75 -10.15 1.36 -10.84
CA ILE A 75 -10.60 2.34 -9.85
C ILE A 75 -9.87 2.07 -8.53
N GLU A 76 -9.15 3.07 -8.04
CA GLU A 76 -8.53 3.04 -6.71
C GLU A 76 -9.56 3.32 -5.61
N GLU A 77 -9.42 2.66 -4.46
CA GLU A 77 -10.39 2.68 -3.36
C GLU A 77 -10.60 4.08 -2.72
N GLU A 78 -9.71 5.04 -2.98
CA GLU A 78 -9.73 6.38 -2.37
C GLU A 78 -10.71 7.38 -3.01
N ALA A 79 -11.45 6.99 -4.06
CA ALA A 79 -12.41 7.91 -4.65
C ALA A 79 -13.53 8.21 -3.63
N LYS A 80 -13.70 9.50 -3.30
CA LYS A 80 -14.71 9.92 -2.32
C LYS A 80 -16.09 9.43 -2.74
N PRO A 81 -16.84 8.75 -1.85
CA PRO A 81 -18.19 8.33 -2.16
C PRO A 81 -19.02 9.58 -2.48
N VAL A 82 -19.45 9.68 -3.73
CA VAL A 82 -20.49 10.64 -4.10
C VAL A 82 -21.77 10.13 -3.45
N GLN A 83 -22.56 11.01 -2.85
CA GLN A 83 -23.89 10.69 -2.33
C GLN A 83 -24.84 10.39 -3.50
N GLU A 84 -24.57 9.32 -4.24
CA GLU A 84 -25.52 8.75 -5.17
C GLU A 84 -26.37 7.76 -4.38
N SER A 85 -27.68 8.00 -4.32
CA SER A 85 -28.59 7.13 -3.58
C SER A 85 -28.56 5.74 -4.20
N VAL A 86 -28.12 4.76 -3.43
CA VAL A 86 -28.22 3.34 -3.77
C VAL A 86 -29.70 2.95 -3.65
N GLY A 87 -30.45 3.08 -4.75
CA GLY A 87 -31.87 2.76 -4.85
C GLY A 87 -32.13 1.28 -5.14
N GLY A 88 -33.42 0.89 -5.16
CA GLY A 88 -33.90 -0.50 -5.26
C GLY A 88 -33.57 -1.26 -6.56
N ASP A 89 -32.82 -0.66 -7.48
CA ASP A 89 -32.40 -1.27 -8.75
C ASP A 89 -30.87 -1.43 -8.86
N LEU A 90 -30.18 -1.49 -7.72
CA LEU A 90 -28.72 -1.64 -7.67
C LEU A 90 -28.23 -2.88 -8.41
N ARG A 91 -28.96 -3.99 -8.25
CA ARG A 91 -28.59 -5.29 -8.84
C ARG A 91 -28.59 -5.24 -10.36
N GLU A 92 -29.66 -4.78 -10.98
CA GLU A 92 -29.76 -4.77 -12.46
C GLU A 92 -28.75 -3.78 -13.05
N ARG A 93 -28.56 -2.62 -12.42
CA ARG A 93 -27.54 -1.65 -12.83
C ARG A 93 -26.12 -2.23 -12.77
N ILE A 94 -25.76 -2.98 -11.72
CA ILE A 94 -24.44 -3.64 -11.62
C ILE A 94 -24.30 -4.72 -12.69
N LEU A 95 -25.33 -5.55 -12.92
CA LEU A 95 -25.28 -6.60 -13.94
C LEU A 95 -25.13 -6.03 -15.35
N ALA A 96 -25.85 -4.95 -15.67
CA ALA A 96 -25.73 -4.27 -16.96
C ALA A 96 -24.35 -3.63 -17.16
N LEU A 97 -23.77 -3.06 -16.10
CA LEU A 97 -22.41 -2.51 -16.14
C LEU A 97 -21.35 -3.61 -16.28
N GLU A 98 -21.52 -4.73 -15.58
CA GLU A 98 -20.62 -5.87 -15.64
C GLU A 98 -20.47 -6.38 -17.06
N LEU A 99 -21.59 -6.67 -17.73
CA LEU A 99 -21.58 -7.18 -19.10
C LEU A 99 -20.80 -6.25 -20.05
N ASN A 100 -21.14 -4.96 -20.05
CA ASN A 100 -20.52 -3.99 -20.96
C ASN A 100 -19.02 -3.78 -20.67
N ILE A 101 -18.62 -3.70 -19.41
CA ILE A 101 -17.24 -3.40 -19.01
C ILE A 101 -16.35 -4.63 -19.16
N SER A 102 -16.85 -5.82 -18.82
CA SER A 102 -16.14 -7.08 -18.98
C SER A 102 -15.84 -7.37 -20.46
N GLU A 103 -16.77 -7.07 -21.38
CA GLU A 103 -16.55 -7.20 -22.82
C GLU A 103 -15.45 -6.26 -23.34
N GLU A 104 -15.46 -4.99 -22.93
CA GLU A 104 -14.44 -4.02 -23.32
C GLU A 104 -13.06 -4.36 -22.72
N ASP A 105 -13.01 -4.85 -21.47
CA ASP A 105 -11.76 -5.32 -20.87
C ASP A 105 -11.20 -6.57 -21.57
N ALA A 106 -12.06 -7.51 -21.95
CA ALA A 106 -11.66 -8.68 -22.74
C ALA A 106 -11.09 -8.25 -24.11
N ALA A 107 -11.74 -7.28 -24.78
CA ALA A 107 -11.24 -6.71 -26.03
C ALA A 107 -9.90 -5.99 -25.84
N ARG A 108 -9.72 -5.22 -24.76
CA ARG A 108 -8.46 -4.58 -24.38
C ARG A 108 -7.34 -5.62 -24.23
N LYS A 109 -7.54 -6.64 -23.40
CA LYS A 109 -6.55 -7.70 -23.13
C LYS A 109 -6.18 -8.47 -24.40
N LYS A 110 -7.16 -8.82 -25.24
CA LYS A 110 -6.91 -9.47 -26.53
C LYS A 110 -6.06 -8.59 -27.46
N THR A 111 -6.41 -7.31 -27.56
CA THR A 111 -5.69 -6.35 -28.42
C THR A 111 -4.26 -6.13 -27.92
N GLN A 112 -4.06 -5.99 -26.60
CA GLN A 112 -2.74 -5.93 -25.98
C GLN A 112 -1.89 -7.17 -26.30
N GLY A 113 -2.48 -8.37 -26.22
CA GLY A 113 -1.82 -9.61 -26.62
C GLY A 113 -1.39 -9.63 -28.08
N LEU A 114 -2.25 -9.14 -29.00
CA LEU A 114 -1.92 -9.03 -30.43
C LEU A 114 -0.80 -8.03 -30.69
N VAL A 115 -0.83 -6.86 -30.05
CA VAL A 115 0.24 -5.85 -30.15
C VAL A 115 1.57 -6.41 -29.65
N ALA A 116 1.56 -7.17 -28.56
CA ALA A 116 2.75 -7.84 -28.03
C ALA A 116 3.31 -8.91 -29.00
N ASP A 117 2.45 -9.76 -29.58
CA ASP A 117 2.88 -10.76 -30.58
C ASP A 117 3.46 -10.10 -31.84
N LEU A 118 2.80 -9.06 -32.36
CA LEU A 118 3.29 -8.29 -33.50
C LEU A 118 4.61 -7.61 -33.19
N SER A 119 4.78 -7.04 -32.00
CA SER A 119 6.03 -6.42 -31.56
C SER A 119 7.18 -7.44 -31.51
N ARG A 120 6.92 -8.65 -31.01
CA ARG A 120 7.89 -9.75 -31.04
C ARG A 120 8.29 -10.11 -32.48
N ARG A 121 7.30 -10.30 -33.37
CA ARG A 121 7.57 -10.62 -34.79
C ARG A 121 8.35 -9.51 -35.51
N ILE A 122 8.08 -8.24 -35.20
CA ILE A 122 8.83 -7.10 -35.72
C ILE A 122 10.30 -7.16 -35.27
N GLU A 123 10.55 -7.48 -33.99
CA GLU A 123 11.91 -7.64 -33.47
C GLU A 123 12.64 -8.83 -34.12
N GLU A 124 11.94 -9.96 -34.31
CA GLU A 124 12.46 -11.15 -34.99
C GLU A 124 12.79 -10.87 -36.46
N MET A 125 11.94 -10.12 -37.18
CA MET A 125 12.11 -9.80 -38.60
C MET A 125 13.13 -8.69 -38.86
N GLY A 126 13.33 -7.78 -37.90
CA GLY A 126 14.17 -6.59 -38.02
C GLY A 126 15.59 -6.85 -38.54
N PRO A 127 16.34 -7.83 -38.02
CA PRO A 127 17.68 -8.17 -38.51
C PRO A 127 17.70 -8.65 -39.97
N PHE A 128 16.70 -9.44 -40.38
CA PHE A 128 16.60 -10.01 -41.73
C PHE A 128 16.24 -8.94 -42.78
N ALA A 129 15.44 -7.93 -42.40
CA ALA A 129 15.06 -6.82 -43.27
C ALA A 129 16.22 -5.89 -43.68
N GLN A 130 17.37 -5.99 -43.01
CA GLN A 130 18.57 -5.21 -43.34
C GLN A 130 19.39 -5.83 -44.48
N LEU A 131 19.15 -7.11 -44.79
CA LEU A 131 19.89 -7.85 -45.80
C LEU A 131 19.12 -7.92 -47.12
N PRO A 132 19.81 -7.95 -48.27
CA PRO A 132 19.18 -8.08 -49.59
C PRO A 132 18.81 -9.54 -49.91
N LEU A 133 18.27 -10.27 -48.93
CA LEU A 133 17.89 -11.69 -49.05
C LEU A 133 16.39 -11.86 -48.82
N SER A 134 15.76 -12.78 -49.56
CA SER A 134 14.39 -13.22 -49.34
C SER A 134 14.33 -14.33 -48.29
N LEU A 135 13.19 -14.52 -47.60
CA LEU A 135 13.08 -15.56 -46.56
C LEU A 135 13.30 -16.99 -47.09
N GLU A 136 12.99 -17.22 -48.36
CA GLU A 136 13.22 -18.49 -49.04
C GLU A 136 14.71 -18.80 -49.20
N ASP A 137 15.54 -17.76 -49.35
CA ASP A 137 16.99 -17.90 -49.54
C ASP A 137 17.69 -18.48 -48.31
N TYR A 138 17.03 -18.54 -47.15
CA TYR A 138 17.61 -19.08 -45.91
C TYR A 138 17.41 -20.59 -45.74
N ARG A 139 16.65 -21.26 -46.62
CA ARG A 139 16.20 -22.65 -46.43
C ARG A 139 16.23 -23.42 -47.75
N GLY A 140 15.99 -24.73 -47.66
CA GLY A 140 15.75 -25.57 -48.85
C GLY A 140 17.00 -26.08 -49.56
N TYR A 141 18.21 -25.95 -48.97
CA TYR A 141 19.43 -26.44 -49.58
C TYR A 141 19.78 -27.88 -49.15
N ASP A 142 20.13 -28.71 -50.13
CA ASP A 142 20.58 -30.09 -49.91
C ASP A 142 22.01 -30.14 -49.35
N HIS A 143 22.89 -29.26 -49.82
CA HIS A 143 24.33 -29.29 -49.51
C HIS A 143 24.86 -28.09 -48.73
N LEU A 144 24.06 -27.05 -48.54
CA LEU A 144 24.40 -25.85 -47.77
C LEU A 144 23.65 -25.81 -46.44
N GLU A 145 24.29 -25.21 -45.44
CA GLU A 145 23.66 -24.80 -44.19
C GLU A 145 23.77 -23.28 -44.06
N VAL A 146 22.68 -22.66 -43.59
CA VAL A 146 22.59 -21.21 -43.40
C VAL A 146 22.65 -20.91 -41.90
N LEU A 147 23.68 -20.18 -41.49
CA LEU A 147 23.89 -19.76 -40.11
C LEU A 147 23.53 -18.28 -39.98
N ALA A 148 22.38 -17.97 -39.39
CA ALA A 148 21.91 -16.61 -39.15
C ALA A 148 21.98 -16.27 -37.66
N GLY A 149 22.52 -15.10 -37.30
CA GLY A 149 22.68 -14.76 -35.89
C GLY A 149 23.16 -13.35 -35.61
N LYS A 150 22.97 -12.91 -34.37
CA LYS A 150 23.40 -11.60 -33.86
C LYS A 150 24.89 -11.63 -33.54
N THR A 151 25.59 -10.52 -33.78
CA THR A 151 27.02 -10.37 -33.45
C THR A 151 27.24 -9.06 -32.70
N ALA A 152 28.09 -9.07 -31.67
CA ALA A 152 28.42 -7.84 -30.93
C ALA A 152 29.47 -6.98 -31.65
N ARG A 153 30.26 -7.59 -32.54
CA ARG A 153 31.32 -6.96 -33.35
C ARG A 153 31.30 -7.59 -34.74
N GLU A 154 31.93 -6.93 -35.72
CA GLU A 154 32.17 -7.54 -37.02
C GLU A 154 33.10 -8.75 -36.86
N ILE A 155 32.70 -9.88 -37.45
CA ILE A 155 33.47 -11.12 -37.43
C ILE A 155 34.18 -11.25 -38.78
N GLY A 156 35.48 -10.98 -38.80
CA GLY A 156 36.35 -11.25 -39.96
C GLY A 156 37.07 -12.60 -39.85
N GLY A 157 37.79 -12.99 -40.90
CA GLY A 157 38.63 -14.19 -40.90
C GLY A 157 37.89 -15.50 -41.18
N LEU A 158 36.69 -15.45 -41.77
CA LEU A 158 35.88 -16.64 -42.08
C LEU A 158 36.59 -17.59 -43.06
N GLU A 159 37.44 -17.04 -43.94
CA GLU A 159 38.30 -17.76 -44.88
C GLU A 159 39.30 -18.70 -44.21
N THR A 160 39.60 -18.49 -42.92
CA THR A 160 40.47 -19.38 -42.13
C THR A 160 39.81 -20.72 -41.80
N VAL A 161 38.47 -20.78 -41.85
CA VAL A 161 37.69 -22.00 -41.63
C VAL A 161 37.54 -22.77 -42.93
N THR A 162 37.09 -22.09 -43.98
CA THR A 162 36.96 -22.64 -45.34
C THR A 162 36.98 -21.49 -46.34
N PRO A 163 37.60 -21.64 -47.52
CA PRO A 163 37.51 -20.64 -48.59
C PRO A 163 36.13 -20.61 -49.26
N ASP A 164 35.31 -21.65 -49.07
CA ASP A 164 34.03 -21.83 -49.76
C ASP A 164 32.85 -21.43 -48.85
N PHE A 165 32.65 -20.11 -48.69
CA PHE A 165 31.52 -19.53 -47.96
C PHE A 165 31.00 -18.28 -48.66
N GLU A 166 29.75 -17.92 -48.37
CA GLU A 166 29.17 -16.63 -48.75
C GLU A 166 28.56 -15.99 -47.49
N ALA A 167 28.83 -14.71 -47.23
CA ALA A 167 28.40 -14.04 -46.01
C ALA A 167 27.70 -12.71 -46.30
N PHE A 168 26.57 -12.49 -45.64
CA PHE A 168 25.79 -11.26 -45.69
C PHE A 168 25.75 -10.65 -44.30
N GLY A 169 26.32 -9.46 -44.15
CA GLY A 169 26.43 -8.75 -42.88
C GLY A 169 25.61 -7.46 -42.86
N ALA A 170 25.00 -7.19 -41.72
CA ALA A 170 24.44 -5.90 -41.36
C ALA A 170 24.93 -5.52 -39.95
N THR A 171 24.64 -4.31 -39.49
CA THR A 171 25.06 -3.88 -38.15
C THR A 171 24.46 -4.80 -37.09
N GLY A 172 25.34 -5.55 -36.40
CA GLY A 172 24.96 -6.47 -35.33
C GLY A 172 24.29 -7.78 -35.78
N PHE A 173 24.31 -8.11 -37.07
CA PHE A 173 23.71 -9.34 -37.62
C PHE A 173 24.53 -9.91 -38.77
N LEU A 174 24.72 -11.23 -38.78
CA LEU A 174 25.51 -11.94 -39.79
C LEU A 174 24.76 -13.19 -40.24
N VAL A 175 24.78 -13.43 -41.55
CA VAL A 175 24.28 -14.64 -42.19
C VAL A 175 25.42 -15.26 -42.99
N VAL A 176 25.74 -16.52 -42.73
CA VAL A 176 26.79 -17.26 -43.44
C VAL A 176 26.19 -18.49 -44.11
N PHE A 177 26.40 -18.60 -45.41
CA PHE A 177 26.14 -19.77 -46.23
C PHE A 177 27.42 -20.59 -46.32
N VAL A 178 27.37 -21.84 -45.87
CA VAL A 178 28.52 -22.73 -45.84
C VAL A 178 28.10 -24.15 -46.19
N ARG A 179 28.99 -24.96 -46.73
CA ARG A 179 28.69 -26.38 -46.97
C ARG A 179 28.37 -27.09 -45.66
N LYS A 180 27.40 -28.01 -45.68
CA LYS A 180 27.02 -28.83 -44.51
C LYS A 180 28.21 -29.56 -43.87
N ALA A 181 29.21 -29.95 -44.66
CA ALA A 181 30.44 -30.58 -44.17
C ALA A 181 31.30 -29.64 -43.29
N ASP A 182 31.31 -28.34 -43.61
CA ASP A 182 32.13 -27.32 -42.95
C ASP A 182 31.33 -26.53 -41.89
N ALA A 183 30.01 -26.72 -41.83
CA ALA A 183 29.10 -26.00 -40.94
C ALA A 183 29.38 -26.16 -39.43
N PRO A 184 29.77 -27.35 -38.90
CA PRO A 184 30.15 -27.46 -37.49
C PRO A 184 31.35 -26.59 -37.14
N ALA A 185 32.40 -26.61 -37.96
CA ALA A 185 33.61 -25.82 -37.74
C ALA A 185 33.32 -24.31 -37.86
N MET A 186 32.48 -23.91 -38.81
CA MET A 186 32.04 -22.52 -38.96
C MET A 186 31.21 -22.06 -37.77
N ARG A 187 30.30 -22.89 -37.25
CA ARG A 187 29.48 -22.57 -36.08
C ARG A 187 30.34 -22.37 -34.82
N ASP A 188 31.34 -23.23 -34.60
CA ASP A 188 32.27 -23.10 -33.48
C ASP A 188 33.09 -21.82 -33.58
N TYR A 189 33.61 -21.50 -34.77
CA TYR A 189 34.37 -20.30 -35.05
C TYR A 189 33.58 -19.01 -34.77
N LEU A 190 32.32 -18.99 -35.22
CA LEU A 190 31.38 -17.88 -35.01
C LEU A 190 31.05 -17.71 -33.52
N THR A 191 30.73 -18.82 -32.83
CA THR A 191 30.33 -18.82 -31.42
C THR A 191 31.45 -18.30 -30.52
N GLN A 192 32.72 -18.68 -30.78
CA GLN A 192 33.89 -18.17 -30.05
C GLN A 192 34.08 -16.66 -30.16
N ARG A 193 33.49 -16.02 -31.18
CA ARG A 193 33.54 -14.58 -31.42
C ARG A 193 32.23 -13.85 -31.06
N GLY A 194 31.37 -14.50 -30.28
CA GLY A 194 30.15 -13.89 -29.74
C GLY A 194 28.98 -13.87 -30.73
N PHE A 195 28.98 -14.75 -31.73
CA PHE A 195 27.80 -15.02 -32.55
C PHE A 195 26.74 -15.77 -31.73
N VAL A 196 25.50 -15.29 -31.78
CA VAL A 196 24.34 -15.95 -31.17
C VAL A 196 23.35 -16.29 -32.28
N SER A 197 23.11 -17.58 -32.49
CA SER A 197 22.18 -18.08 -33.51
C SER A 197 20.76 -17.56 -33.25
N VAL A 198 20.09 -17.12 -34.31
CA VAL A 198 18.71 -16.65 -34.28
C VAL A 198 17.89 -17.50 -35.25
N PRO A 199 16.72 -18.02 -34.82
CA PRO A 199 15.85 -18.75 -35.73
C PRO A 199 15.37 -17.83 -36.87
N VAL A 200 15.42 -18.34 -38.10
CA VAL A 200 14.88 -17.63 -39.26
C VAL A 200 13.35 -17.57 -39.14
N PRO A 201 12.71 -16.41 -39.30
CA PRO A 201 11.25 -16.29 -39.29
C PRO A 201 10.57 -17.14 -40.36
N GLU A 202 9.37 -17.65 -40.09
CA GLU A 202 8.56 -18.34 -41.11
C GLU A 202 7.96 -17.34 -42.11
N GLY A 203 7.86 -17.74 -43.39
CA GLY A 203 7.31 -16.89 -44.46
C GLY A 203 8.02 -17.04 -45.80
N THR A 204 7.55 -16.29 -46.78
CA THR A 204 8.07 -16.20 -48.15
C THR A 204 8.15 -14.73 -48.57
N GLY A 205 9.00 -14.40 -49.54
CA GLY A 205 9.19 -13.02 -50.03
C GLY A 205 10.15 -12.15 -49.22
N SER A 206 10.07 -10.83 -49.44
CA SER A 206 11.03 -9.84 -48.90
C SER A 206 10.80 -9.55 -47.41
N PRO A 207 11.81 -9.78 -46.54
CA PRO A 207 11.72 -9.43 -45.12
C PRO A 207 11.43 -7.95 -44.87
N ARG A 208 11.89 -7.06 -45.76
CA ARG A 208 11.65 -5.61 -45.66
C ARG A 208 10.18 -5.24 -45.89
N GLU A 209 9.53 -5.88 -46.86
CA GLU A 209 8.10 -5.65 -47.15
C GLU A 209 7.23 -6.24 -46.04
N LEU A 210 7.54 -7.46 -45.58
CA LEU A 210 6.85 -8.10 -44.45
C LEU A 210 7.00 -7.30 -43.16
N LEU A 211 8.20 -6.78 -42.87
CA LEU A 211 8.42 -5.89 -41.73
C LEU A 211 7.55 -4.63 -41.82
N ALA A 212 7.45 -4.00 -43.00
CA ALA A 212 6.60 -2.84 -43.20
C ALA A 212 5.11 -3.16 -42.97
N GLN A 213 4.65 -4.34 -43.41
CA GLN A 213 3.29 -4.81 -43.15
C GLN A 213 3.03 -5.04 -41.66
N LEU A 214 3.93 -5.74 -40.96
CA LEU A 214 3.83 -6.00 -39.52
C LEU A 214 3.81 -4.69 -38.72
N VAL A 215 4.64 -3.71 -39.07
CA VAL A 215 4.66 -2.38 -38.43
C VAL A 215 3.33 -1.65 -38.66
N SER A 216 2.77 -1.70 -39.87
CA SER A 216 1.46 -1.10 -40.17
C SER A 216 0.31 -1.79 -39.45
N GLU A 217 0.35 -3.12 -39.32
CA GLU A 217 -0.62 -3.88 -38.53
C GLU A 217 -0.54 -3.55 -37.05
N ARG A 218 0.68 -3.51 -36.48
CA ARG A 218 0.87 -3.12 -35.08
C ARG A 218 0.28 -1.74 -34.83
N GLN A 219 0.57 -0.76 -35.68
CA GLN A 219 0.03 0.59 -35.54
C GLN A 219 -1.50 0.60 -35.53
N ARG A 220 -2.16 -0.13 -36.44
CA ARG A 220 -3.63 -0.26 -36.45
C ARG A 220 -4.18 -0.80 -35.13
N TRP A 221 -3.53 -1.82 -34.57
CA TRP A 221 -3.95 -2.41 -33.29
C TRP A 221 -3.63 -1.51 -32.10
N GLU A 222 -2.55 -0.75 -32.14
CA GLU A 222 -2.21 0.29 -31.14
C GLU A 222 -3.27 1.41 -31.14
N ASP A 223 -3.69 1.88 -32.32
CA ASP A 223 -4.76 2.88 -32.45
C ASP A 223 -6.08 2.34 -31.89
N ARG A 224 -6.43 1.09 -32.21
CA ARG A 224 -7.63 0.43 -31.67
C ARG A 224 -7.56 0.24 -30.15
N LEU A 225 -6.39 -0.09 -29.62
CA LEU A 225 -6.17 -0.20 -28.18
C LEU A 225 -6.40 1.14 -27.49
N SER A 226 -5.85 2.22 -28.05
CA SER A 226 -6.05 3.58 -27.54
C SER A 226 -7.53 3.98 -27.51
N GLU A 227 -8.30 3.62 -28.55
CA GLU A 227 -9.75 3.83 -28.60
C GLU A 227 -10.50 3.06 -27.49
N ILE A 228 -10.16 1.79 -27.25
CA ILE A 228 -10.74 0.99 -26.17
C ILE A 228 -10.39 1.60 -24.81
N GLU A 229 -9.13 1.99 -24.59
CA GLU A 229 -8.69 2.59 -23.33
C GLU A 229 -9.37 3.93 -23.06
N SER A 230 -9.59 4.75 -24.09
CA SER A 230 -10.35 6.00 -23.98
C SER A 230 -11.81 5.76 -23.58
N ARG A 231 -12.47 4.77 -24.19
CA ARG A 231 -13.85 4.38 -23.84
C ARG A 231 -13.95 3.89 -22.39
N LEU A 232 -13.02 3.04 -21.95
CA LEU A 232 -12.92 2.60 -20.54
C LEU A 232 -12.63 3.77 -19.59
N GLY A 233 -11.78 4.72 -19.99
CA GLY A 233 -11.52 5.94 -19.22
C GLY A 233 -12.79 6.79 -19.01
N THR A 234 -13.60 6.94 -20.06
CA THR A 234 -14.89 7.64 -19.99
C THR A 234 -15.89 6.94 -19.07
N LEU A 235 -15.96 5.59 -19.14
CA LEU A 235 -16.81 4.80 -18.23
C LEU A 235 -16.35 4.91 -16.78
N ARG A 236 -15.04 4.90 -16.54
CA ARG A 236 -14.44 5.11 -15.22
C ARG A 236 -14.84 6.47 -14.65
N GLU A 237 -14.65 7.55 -15.39
CA GLU A 237 -15.02 8.90 -14.93
C GLU A 237 -16.52 9.02 -14.61
N ARG A 238 -17.36 8.37 -15.41
CA ARG A 238 -18.82 8.39 -15.23
C ARG A 238 -19.28 7.60 -14.00
N TYR A 239 -18.69 6.43 -13.74
CA TYR A 239 -19.23 5.47 -12.77
C TYR A 239 -18.37 5.27 -11.51
N ALA A 240 -17.18 5.87 -11.40
CA ALA A 240 -16.30 5.66 -10.24
C ALA A 240 -17.00 5.95 -8.90
N GLY A 241 -17.67 7.10 -8.77
CA GLY A 241 -18.38 7.47 -7.55
C GLY A 241 -19.49 6.47 -7.18
N PHE A 242 -20.29 6.06 -8.17
CA PHE A 242 -21.31 5.04 -8.01
C PHE A 242 -20.73 3.70 -7.54
N LEU A 243 -19.68 3.21 -8.21
CA LEU A 243 -19.10 1.90 -7.94
C LEU A 243 -18.49 1.83 -6.54
N VAL A 244 -17.84 2.90 -6.07
CA VAL A 244 -17.33 2.97 -4.69
C VAL A 244 -18.46 3.00 -3.67
N ALA A 245 -19.50 3.80 -3.90
CA ALA A 245 -20.66 3.85 -2.99
C ALA A 245 -21.42 2.51 -2.96
N ALA A 246 -21.64 1.90 -4.12
CA ALA A 246 -22.27 0.59 -4.26
C ALA A 246 -21.45 -0.50 -3.55
N ARG A 247 -20.12 -0.44 -3.64
CA ARG A 247 -19.23 -1.40 -2.98
C ARG A 247 -19.33 -1.27 -1.47
N ALA A 248 -19.19 -0.07 -0.94
CA ALA A 248 -19.32 0.18 0.50
C ALA A 248 -20.70 -0.27 1.02
N HIS A 249 -21.77 -0.03 0.26
CA HIS A 249 -23.11 -0.49 0.62
C HIS A 249 -23.22 -2.02 0.64
N LEU A 250 -22.76 -2.70 -0.41
CA LEU A 250 -22.84 -4.16 -0.51
C LEU A 250 -21.91 -4.87 0.48
N GLU A 251 -20.74 -4.31 0.78
CA GLU A 251 -19.85 -4.85 1.82
C GLU A 251 -20.55 -4.86 3.17
N VAL A 252 -21.24 -3.78 3.56
CA VAL A 252 -22.05 -3.74 4.79
C VAL A 252 -23.19 -4.75 4.75
N GLN A 253 -23.87 -4.92 3.61
CA GLN A 253 -24.95 -5.90 3.47
C GLN A 253 -24.44 -7.34 3.59
N VAL A 254 -23.30 -7.67 2.99
CA VAL A 254 -22.66 -8.99 3.10
C VAL A 254 -22.23 -9.24 4.54
N GLU A 255 -21.58 -8.26 5.18
CA GLU A 255 -21.13 -8.38 6.57
C GLU A 255 -22.30 -8.67 7.52
N LYS A 256 -23.43 -7.97 7.35
CA LYS A 256 -24.68 -8.23 8.07
C LYS A 256 -25.25 -9.61 7.80
N ALA A 257 -25.29 -10.01 6.53
CA ALA A 257 -25.88 -11.29 6.11
C ALA A 257 -25.04 -12.50 6.55
N GLU A 258 -23.72 -12.32 6.71
CA GLU A 258 -22.79 -13.32 7.21
C GLU A 258 -22.57 -13.26 8.72
N ALA A 259 -23.02 -12.21 9.42
CA ALA A 259 -22.94 -12.09 10.88
C ALA A 259 -23.42 -13.34 11.67
N PRO A 260 -24.49 -14.06 11.25
CA PRO A 260 -24.89 -15.30 11.93
C PRO A 260 -23.81 -16.38 12.00
N LEU A 261 -22.83 -16.39 11.10
CA LEU A 261 -21.69 -17.31 11.15
C LEU A 261 -20.77 -17.10 12.36
N ARG A 262 -20.94 -15.97 13.06
CA ARG A 262 -20.19 -15.61 14.27
C ARG A 262 -21.00 -15.86 15.54
N PHE A 263 -22.27 -16.25 15.39
CA PHE A 263 -23.22 -16.43 16.50
C PHE A 263 -23.41 -17.91 16.80
N ALA A 264 -23.74 -18.20 18.06
CA ALA A 264 -24.30 -19.49 18.41
C ALA A 264 -25.80 -19.48 18.08
N ALA A 265 -26.32 -20.56 17.50
CA ALA A 265 -27.71 -20.64 17.09
C ALA A 265 -28.31 -22.02 17.38
N THR A 266 -29.61 -22.03 17.66
CA THR A 266 -30.44 -23.23 17.70
C THR A 266 -31.54 -23.14 16.62
N GLU A 267 -32.47 -24.09 16.62
CA GLU A 267 -33.66 -24.01 15.77
C GLU A 267 -34.53 -22.77 16.06
N HIS A 268 -34.54 -22.29 17.30
CA HIS A 268 -35.48 -21.26 17.76
C HIS A 268 -34.86 -20.02 18.38
N SER A 269 -33.57 -20.05 18.73
CA SER A 269 -32.88 -18.95 19.40
C SER A 269 -31.51 -18.67 18.81
N PHE A 270 -30.99 -17.49 19.09
CA PHE A 270 -29.61 -17.12 18.83
C PHE A 270 -28.97 -16.55 20.10
N VAL A 271 -27.67 -16.71 20.20
CA VAL A 271 -26.83 -16.20 21.28
C VAL A 271 -25.62 -15.52 20.67
N VAL A 272 -25.37 -14.28 21.09
CA VAL A 272 -24.19 -13.50 20.70
C VAL A 272 -23.48 -13.08 21.96
N GLU A 273 -22.18 -13.31 21.98
CA GLU A 273 -21.29 -12.76 23.00
C GLU A 273 -20.49 -11.61 22.40
N GLY A 274 -20.25 -10.57 23.18
CA GLY A 274 -19.46 -9.45 22.72
C GLY A 274 -18.96 -8.54 23.83
N TRP A 275 -17.98 -7.74 23.51
CA TRP A 275 -17.43 -6.74 24.42
C TRP A 275 -17.93 -5.35 24.06
N VAL A 276 -18.34 -4.59 25.08
CA VAL A 276 -18.88 -3.23 24.95
C VAL A 276 -18.15 -2.33 25.94
N PRO A 277 -17.76 -1.09 25.57
CA PRO A 277 -17.22 -0.14 26.54
C PRO A 277 -18.22 0.08 27.68
N ALA A 278 -17.78 -0.09 28.93
CA ALA A 278 -18.64 -0.09 30.11
C ALA A 278 -19.50 1.19 30.23
N GLU A 279 -18.96 2.34 29.82
CA GLU A 279 -19.69 3.61 29.79
C GLU A 279 -20.87 3.61 28.81
N THR A 280 -20.76 2.85 27.71
CA THR A 280 -21.77 2.77 26.64
C THR A 280 -22.71 1.57 26.80
N PHE A 281 -22.42 0.65 27.71
CA PHE A 281 -23.23 -0.53 27.97
C PHE A 281 -24.72 -0.21 28.21
N PRO A 282 -25.10 0.80 29.04
CA PRO A 282 -26.51 1.13 29.25
C PRO A 282 -27.22 1.61 27.97
N HIS A 283 -26.48 2.28 27.09
CA HIS A 283 -27.01 2.76 25.80
C HIS A 283 -27.28 1.59 24.85
N VAL A 284 -26.35 0.65 24.74
CA VAL A 284 -26.51 -0.57 23.95
C VAL A 284 -27.66 -1.41 24.49
N LYS A 285 -27.72 -1.61 25.81
CA LYS A 285 -28.82 -2.32 26.48
C LYS A 285 -30.18 -1.72 26.14
N ALA A 286 -30.33 -0.41 26.28
CA ALA A 286 -31.59 0.28 25.98
C ALA A 286 -32.01 0.19 24.50
N ALA A 287 -31.06 0.01 23.58
CA ALA A 287 -31.35 -0.19 22.16
C ALA A 287 -31.76 -1.64 21.86
N MET A 288 -31.09 -2.62 22.46
CA MET A 288 -31.42 -4.05 22.32
C MET A 288 -32.77 -4.40 22.96
N ASP A 289 -33.06 -3.87 24.16
CA ASP A 289 -34.31 -4.11 24.90
C ASP A 289 -35.57 -3.61 24.15
N ARG A 290 -35.41 -2.79 23.10
CA ARG A 290 -36.53 -2.35 22.24
C ARG A 290 -36.97 -3.42 21.25
N ILE A 291 -36.13 -4.43 21.00
CA ILE A 291 -36.41 -5.51 20.08
C ILE A 291 -37.18 -6.59 20.86
N PRO A 292 -38.42 -6.94 20.47
CA PRO A 292 -39.24 -7.88 21.23
C PRO A 292 -38.54 -9.22 21.44
N GLY A 293 -38.44 -9.68 22.70
CA GLY A 293 -37.88 -10.99 23.03
C GLY A 293 -36.34 -11.08 22.97
N VAL A 294 -35.64 -9.99 22.62
CA VAL A 294 -34.18 -9.91 22.73
C VAL A 294 -33.80 -9.41 24.11
N PHE A 295 -32.93 -10.14 24.77
CA PHE A 295 -32.38 -9.83 26.09
C PHE A 295 -30.90 -9.48 25.96
N PHE A 296 -30.51 -8.37 26.58
CA PHE A 296 -29.12 -7.93 26.67
C PHE A 296 -28.71 -7.86 28.14
N SER A 297 -27.74 -8.68 28.53
CA SER A 297 -27.24 -8.78 29.91
C SER A 297 -25.73 -8.70 29.98
N GLU A 298 -25.24 -8.30 31.14
CA GLU A 298 -23.82 -8.41 31.48
C GLU A 298 -23.50 -9.88 31.76
N LEU A 299 -22.38 -10.36 31.22
CA LEU A 299 -21.85 -11.67 31.51
C LEU A 299 -20.73 -11.51 32.54
N GLU A 300 -20.76 -12.29 33.61
CA GLU A 300 -19.65 -12.33 34.56
C GLU A 300 -18.39 -12.81 33.82
N THR A 301 -17.30 -12.06 34.01
CA THR A 301 -16.00 -12.40 33.43
C THR A 301 -15.22 -13.19 34.47
N ASP A 302 -14.83 -14.41 34.13
CA ASP A 302 -13.98 -15.29 34.95
C ASP A 302 -12.53 -15.28 34.44
N GLU A 303 -11.62 -15.90 35.20
CA GLU A 303 -10.19 -16.00 34.82
C GLU A 303 -9.94 -16.76 33.51
N HIS A 304 -10.94 -17.49 32.99
CA HIS A 304 -10.86 -18.25 31.73
C HIS A 304 -11.49 -17.50 30.55
N SER A 305 -12.04 -16.30 30.78
CA SER A 305 -12.62 -15.47 29.74
C SER A 305 -11.53 -14.93 28.82
N ALA A 306 -11.80 -14.91 27.50
CA ALA A 306 -10.90 -14.30 26.52
C ALA A 306 -10.62 -12.83 26.87
N ASP A 307 -9.40 -12.37 26.63
CA ASP A 307 -9.02 -11.00 26.94
C ASP A 307 -9.93 -9.98 26.24
N PRO A 308 -10.37 -8.93 26.95
CA PRO A 308 -11.18 -7.88 26.36
C PRO A 308 -10.40 -7.12 25.28
N PRO A 309 -11.10 -6.67 24.21
CA PRO A 309 -10.48 -5.86 23.17
C PRO A 309 -10.06 -4.50 23.72
N ILE A 310 -9.00 -3.95 23.13
CA ILE A 310 -8.30 -2.80 23.68
C ILE A 310 -8.76 -1.54 22.98
N LEU A 311 -9.44 -0.67 23.72
CA LEU A 311 -9.89 0.63 23.25
C LEU A 311 -9.04 1.74 23.90
N LEU A 312 -8.11 2.29 23.12
CA LEU A 312 -7.33 3.46 23.54
C LEU A 312 -8.21 4.72 23.51
N ARG A 313 -8.16 5.51 24.58
CA ARG A 313 -8.95 6.74 24.73
C ARG A 313 -8.06 7.92 25.11
N ASN A 314 -7.30 8.41 24.15
CA ASN A 314 -6.47 9.59 24.34
C ASN A 314 -7.23 10.89 24.01
N VAL A 315 -6.86 11.97 24.71
CA VAL A 315 -7.37 13.33 24.41
C VAL A 315 -6.86 13.81 23.06
N ARG A 316 -7.56 14.79 22.48
CA ARG A 316 -7.28 15.31 21.13
C ARG A 316 -5.80 15.66 20.86
N PRO A 317 -5.05 16.29 21.78
CA PRO A 317 -3.61 16.53 21.56
C PRO A 317 -2.73 15.28 21.46
N PHE A 318 -3.06 14.19 22.17
CA PHE A 318 -2.21 12.99 22.25
C PHE A 318 -2.66 11.86 21.32
N ARG A 319 -3.91 11.89 20.86
CA ARG A 319 -4.48 10.89 19.95
C ARG A 319 -3.63 10.60 18.70
N PRO A 320 -2.98 11.58 18.04
CA PRO A 320 -2.13 11.29 16.88
C PRO A 320 -0.95 10.36 17.17
N PHE A 321 -0.47 10.35 18.41
CA PHE A 321 0.67 9.53 18.83
C PHE A 321 0.28 8.07 19.09
N GLU A 322 -1.01 7.74 19.16
CA GLU A 322 -1.47 6.34 19.22
C GLU A 322 -0.97 5.54 18.01
N LEU A 323 -0.79 6.19 16.86
CA LEU A 323 -0.24 5.56 15.67
C LEU A 323 1.15 4.95 15.94
N LEU A 324 2.01 5.70 16.63
CA LEU A 324 3.36 5.23 16.95
C LEU A 324 3.31 4.01 17.85
N VAL A 325 2.42 4.00 18.85
CA VAL A 325 2.23 2.84 19.73
C VAL A 325 1.74 1.63 18.93
N LYS A 326 0.70 1.81 18.11
CA LYS A 326 0.11 0.75 17.27
C LYS A 326 1.10 0.13 16.27
N LEU A 327 2.10 0.89 15.82
CA LEU A 327 3.15 0.38 14.91
C LEU A 327 4.14 -0.57 15.61
N PHE A 328 4.36 -0.43 16.92
CA PHE A 328 5.23 -1.33 17.68
C PHE A 328 4.44 -2.52 18.24
N SER A 329 3.46 -2.23 19.10
CA SER A 329 2.52 -3.22 19.63
C SER A 329 1.40 -2.51 20.38
N ILE A 330 0.20 -3.09 20.37
CA ILE A 330 -0.88 -2.67 21.26
C ILE A 330 -0.50 -3.14 22.68
N PRO A 331 -0.63 -2.29 23.72
CA PRO A 331 -0.37 -2.69 25.11
C PRO A 331 -1.37 -3.77 25.54
N ASN A 332 -1.10 -4.53 26.59
CA ASN A 332 -2.11 -5.44 27.16
C ASN A 332 -3.23 -4.64 27.85
N TYR A 333 -4.40 -5.26 28.03
CA TYR A 333 -5.58 -4.56 28.56
C TYR A 333 -5.37 -4.00 29.99
N HIS A 334 -4.56 -4.67 30.80
CA HIS A 334 -4.29 -4.28 32.18
C HIS A 334 -3.06 -3.38 32.36
N GLU A 335 -2.31 -3.15 31.28
CA GLU A 335 -1.11 -2.31 31.26
C GLU A 335 -1.43 -0.83 31.11
N ILE A 336 -0.43 0.01 31.41
CA ILE A 336 -0.51 1.44 31.15
C ILE A 336 -0.41 1.72 29.64
N ASP A 337 -1.28 2.60 29.12
CA ASP A 337 -1.15 3.13 27.76
C ASP A 337 0.08 4.08 27.67
N PRO A 338 1.13 3.71 26.90
CA PRO A 338 2.33 4.53 26.79
C PRO A 338 2.13 5.76 25.90
N THR A 339 0.98 5.92 25.23
CA THR A 339 0.72 7.00 24.26
C THR A 339 1.01 8.38 24.82
N PHE A 340 0.65 8.64 26.07
CA PHE A 340 0.93 9.93 26.71
C PHE A 340 2.44 10.22 26.81
N ILE A 341 3.22 9.21 27.20
CA ILE A 341 4.68 9.33 27.33
C ILE A 341 5.30 9.49 25.96
N VAL A 342 4.87 8.70 24.99
CA VAL A 342 5.30 8.84 23.59
C VAL A 342 5.00 10.24 23.07
N ALA A 343 3.81 10.79 23.34
CA ALA A 343 3.43 12.13 22.91
C ALA A 343 4.33 13.25 23.49
N MET A 344 4.88 13.05 24.69
CA MET A 344 5.82 13.99 25.29
C MET A 344 7.26 13.77 24.81
N VAL A 345 7.69 12.51 24.79
CA VAL A 345 9.08 12.11 24.62
C VAL A 345 9.48 12.10 23.14
N PHE A 346 8.59 11.68 22.25
CA PHE A 346 8.89 11.58 20.83
C PHE A 346 9.21 12.95 20.20
N PRO A 347 8.39 14.01 20.35
CA PRO A 347 8.74 15.32 19.81
C PRO A 347 10.04 15.88 20.40
N LEU A 348 10.30 15.61 21.68
CA LEU A 348 11.52 16.01 22.37
C LEU A 348 12.76 15.39 21.74
N PHE A 349 12.79 14.06 21.56
CA PHE A 349 13.92 13.37 20.94
C PHE A 349 14.06 13.73 19.46
N PHE A 350 12.96 13.79 18.71
CA PHE A 350 12.99 14.24 17.31
C PHE A 350 13.62 15.63 17.19
N GLY A 351 13.22 16.54 18.09
CA GLY A 351 13.77 17.88 18.16
C GLY A 351 15.24 17.90 18.51
N LEU A 352 15.70 17.09 19.46
CA LEU A 352 17.12 16.97 19.83
C LEU A 352 17.97 16.38 18.70
N MET A 353 17.43 15.41 17.95
CA MET A 353 18.14 14.75 16.85
C MET A 353 18.38 15.70 15.67
N ILE A 354 17.37 16.48 15.28
CA ILE A 354 17.53 17.46 14.19
C ILE A 354 18.14 18.75 14.73
N GLY A 355 17.50 19.34 15.74
CA GLY A 355 18.01 20.48 16.51
C GLY A 355 18.44 21.66 15.65
N ASP A 356 17.62 22.09 14.69
CA ASP A 356 17.94 23.13 13.73
C ASP A 356 16.70 24.00 13.46
N ALA A 357 16.84 25.32 13.55
CA ALA A 357 15.72 26.24 13.44
C ALA A 357 15.16 26.33 12.00
N GLY A 358 16.02 26.25 10.99
CA GLY A 358 15.63 26.29 9.58
C GLY A 358 14.86 25.03 9.16
N TYR A 359 15.40 23.85 9.49
CA TYR A 359 14.71 22.59 9.24
C TYR A 359 13.44 22.45 10.08
N GLY A 360 13.45 22.92 11.34
CA GLY A 360 12.25 23.00 12.17
C GLY A 360 11.13 23.80 11.51
N ILE A 361 11.42 25.01 10.99
CA ILE A 361 10.45 25.82 10.24
C ILE A 361 9.98 25.07 8.98
N ALA A 362 10.87 24.42 8.24
CA ALA A 362 10.50 23.66 7.05
C ALA A 362 9.49 22.54 7.38
N TRP A 363 9.73 21.77 8.44
CA TRP A 363 8.80 20.76 8.93
C TRP A 363 7.45 21.35 9.35
N LEU A 364 7.44 22.52 10.01
CA LEU A 364 6.21 23.21 10.39
C LEU A 364 5.39 23.67 9.18
N LEU A 365 6.06 24.25 8.16
CA LEU A 365 5.39 24.75 6.95
C LEU A 365 4.82 23.60 6.13
N VAL A 366 5.60 22.54 5.90
CA VAL A 366 5.15 21.35 5.17
C VAL A 366 4.02 20.64 5.93
N GLY A 367 4.17 20.48 7.24
CA GLY A 367 3.14 19.90 8.11
C GLY A 367 1.83 20.68 8.05
N MET A 368 1.88 22.01 8.21
CA MET A 368 0.69 22.86 8.12
C MET A 368 0.03 22.84 6.74
N TRP A 369 0.82 22.82 5.67
CA TRP A 369 0.31 22.69 4.30
C TRP A 369 -0.42 21.35 4.09
N LEU A 370 0.17 20.26 4.57
CA LEU A 370 -0.39 18.92 4.41
C LEU A 370 -1.65 18.72 5.27
N LEU A 371 -1.68 19.25 6.50
CA LEU A 371 -2.88 19.25 7.36
C LEU A 371 -4.06 20.04 6.78
N ARG A 372 -3.80 21.06 5.93
CA ARG A 372 -4.86 21.77 5.20
C ARG A 372 -5.47 20.92 4.07
N LYS A 373 -4.68 20.03 3.46
CA LYS A 373 -5.14 19.10 2.41
C LYS A 373 -5.86 17.89 3.00
N LEU A 374 -5.35 17.34 4.10
CA LEU A 374 -5.89 16.17 4.78
C LEU A 374 -7.02 16.56 5.75
N LYS A 375 -8.24 16.70 5.22
CA LYS A 375 -9.41 17.06 6.04
C LYS A 375 -9.94 15.89 6.87
N GLU A 376 -9.86 14.68 6.33
CA GLU A 376 -10.37 13.48 7.00
C GLU A 376 -9.41 12.98 8.09
N PRO A 377 -9.93 12.45 9.21
CA PRO A 377 -9.11 11.75 10.19
C PRO A 377 -8.56 10.45 9.59
N GLY A 378 -7.28 10.15 9.82
CA GLY A 378 -6.64 8.95 9.31
C GLY A 378 -5.19 8.83 9.76
N GLN A 379 -4.63 7.63 9.65
CA GLN A 379 -3.26 7.32 10.12
C GLN A 379 -2.22 8.26 9.51
N PHE A 380 -2.33 8.57 8.21
CA PHE A 380 -1.42 9.51 7.56
C PHE A 380 -1.51 10.92 8.15
N ARG A 381 -2.72 11.39 8.48
CA ARG A 381 -2.89 12.69 9.14
C ARG A 381 -2.29 12.68 10.54
N ASP A 382 -2.46 11.60 11.29
CA ASP A 382 -1.88 11.44 12.63
C ASP A 382 -0.35 11.47 12.60
N LEU A 383 0.27 10.82 11.59
CA LEU A 383 1.70 10.91 11.33
C LEU A 383 2.13 12.35 11.06
N VAL A 384 1.41 13.07 10.21
CA VAL A 384 1.73 14.47 9.88
C VAL A 384 1.66 15.37 11.12
N VAL A 385 0.64 15.20 11.98
CA VAL A 385 0.57 15.94 13.25
C VAL A 385 1.78 15.64 14.13
N THR A 386 2.14 14.36 14.26
CA THR A 386 3.28 13.91 15.09
C THR A 386 4.61 14.51 14.60
N VAL A 387 4.88 14.47 13.30
CA VAL A 387 6.09 15.07 12.70
C VAL A 387 6.09 16.59 12.82
N THR A 388 4.92 17.24 12.67
CA THR A 388 4.79 18.69 12.84
C THR A 388 5.18 19.11 14.27
N TRP A 389 4.74 18.37 15.29
CA TRP A 389 5.16 18.59 16.67
C TRP A 389 6.67 18.36 16.86
N GLY A 390 7.25 17.35 16.22
CA GLY A 390 8.70 17.19 16.14
C GLY A 390 9.40 18.42 15.55
N GLY A 391 8.84 19.00 14.48
CA GLY A 391 9.30 20.25 13.88
C GLY A 391 9.27 21.44 14.85
N VAL A 392 8.24 21.55 15.71
CA VAL A 392 8.18 22.58 16.77
C VAL A 392 9.39 22.45 17.70
N PHE A 393 9.65 21.25 18.22
CA PHE A 393 10.76 21.01 19.15
C PHE A 393 12.13 21.16 18.45
N SER A 394 12.24 20.75 17.19
CA SER A 394 13.44 20.97 16.38
C SER A 394 13.74 22.46 16.22
N PHE A 395 12.71 23.27 15.98
CA PHE A 395 12.84 24.72 15.94
C PHE A 395 13.24 25.31 17.30
N LEU A 396 12.60 24.88 18.39
CA LEU A 396 12.92 25.35 19.74
C LEU A 396 14.37 25.02 20.13
N PHE A 397 14.83 23.79 19.91
CA PHE A 397 16.21 23.42 20.21
C PHE A 397 17.21 24.05 19.25
N GLY A 398 16.88 24.14 17.96
CA GLY A 398 17.69 24.84 16.98
C GLY A 398 17.85 26.32 17.31
N MET A 399 16.81 26.97 17.82
CA MET A 399 16.88 28.38 18.24
C MET A 399 17.63 28.54 19.56
N PHE A 400 17.22 27.84 20.62
CA PHE A 400 17.66 28.15 21.99
C PHE A 400 18.83 27.30 22.50
N LEU A 401 19.00 26.07 22.00
CA LEU A 401 20.03 25.16 22.49
C LEU A 401 21.27 25.20 21.59
N PHE A 402 21.07 25.01 20.28
CA PHE A 402 22.15 24.93 19.30
C PHE A 402 22.41 26.26 18.56
N ALA A 403 21.43 27.17 18.55
CA ALA A 403 21.48 28.45 17.85
C ALA A 403 21.97 28.33 16.39
N GLU A 404 21.35 27.43 15.63
CA GLU A 404 21.69 27.15 14.22
C GLU A 404 20.45 27.05 13.34
N ALA A 405 20.60 27.41 12.06
CA ALA A 405 19.59 27.21 11.02
C ALA A 405 20.24 26.77 9.71
N PHE A 406 19.64 25.76 9.07
CA PHE A 406 20.14 25.15 7.82
C PHE A 406 21.60 24.65 7.94
N GLY A 407 21.98 24.17 9.12
CA GLY A 407 23.34 23.72 9.45
C GLY A 407 24.37 24.84 9.60
N ILE A 408 23.93 26.11 9.62
CA ILE A 408 24.80 27.28 9.78
C ILE A 408 24.53 27.89 11.17
N PRO A 409 25.56 28.12 12.01
CA PRO A 409 25.38 28.72 13.32
C PRO A 409 24.98 30.20 13.21
N PHE A 410 24.26 30.71 14.20
CA PHE A 410 23.89 32.12 14.23
C PHE A 410 25.10 33.03 14.41
N HIS A 411 26.11 32.58 15.17
CA HIS A 411 27.37 33.29 15.41
C HIS A 411 28.57 32.39 15.15
N ALA A 412 29.73 33.00 14.88
CA ALA A 412 30.97 32.25 14.79
C ALA A 412 31.27 31.56 16.14
N PRO A 413 31.69 30.29 16.12
CA PRO A 413 32.26 29.62 17.29
C PRO A 413 33.40 30.46 17.89
N PRO A 414 33.53 30.57 19.23
CA PRO A 414 34.63 31.29 19.88
C PRO A 414 36.03 30.81 19.49
N HIS A 415 36.13 29.60 18.93
CA HIS A 415 37.36 28.94 18.52
C HIS A 415 37.43 28.64 17.01
N ALA A 416 36.67 29.36 16.17
CA ALA A 416 36.75 29.21 14.71
C ALA A 416 38.17 29.48 14.20
N VAL A 417 38.81 28.49 13.57
CA VAL A 417 40.15 28.56 13.00
C VAL A 417 40.09 28.58 11.46
N THR A 418 39.03 28.05 10.87
CA THR A 418 38.87 27.96 9.41
C THR A 418 37.82 28.95 8.87
N ARG A 419 38.01 29.41 7.63
CA ARG A 419 37.07 30.33 6.94
C ARG A 419 35.66 29.75 6.78
N ALA A 420 35.51 28.42 6.84
CA ALA A 420 34.21 27.75 6.83
C ALA A 420 33.48 27.86 8.18
N GLU A 421 34.22 27.93 9.30
CA GLU A 421 33.68 28.12 10.66
C GLU A 421 33.31 29.59 10.94
N GLU A 422 33.89 30.54 10.18
CA GLU A 422 33.48 31.95 10.20
C GLU A 422 32.14 32.20 9.49
N PHE A 423 31.60 31.21 8.76
CA PHE A 423 30.34 31.34 8.05
C PHE A 423 29.17 31.22 9.04
N ASN A 424 28.52 32.36 9.33
CA ASN A 424 27.42 32.45 10.30
C ASN A 424 26.34 33.42 9.84
N TRP A 425 25.13 33.28 10.39
CA TRP A 425 23.99 34.11 9.99
C TRP A 425 24.15 35.59 10.34
N SER A 426 24.82 35.95 11.44
CA SER A 426 25.02 37.35 11.81
C SER A 426 25.91 38.11 10.81
N ALA A 427 26.92 37.44 10.26
CA ALA A 427 27.76 37.95 9.18
C ALA A 427 27.01 38.01 7.84
N ILE A 428 26.15 37.03 7.53
CA ILE A 428 25.37 36.99 6.29
C ILE A 428 24.28 38.07 6.26
N LEU A 429 23.58 38.26 7.37
CA LEU A 429 22.46 39.20 7.49
C LEU A 429 22.88 40.59 7.94
N GLY A 430 24.11 40.75 8.45
CA GLY A 430 24.61 42.02 9.01
C GLY A 430 23.89 42.46 10.29
N ILE A 431 23.25 41.52 11.00
CA ILE A 431 22.46 41.77 12.21
C ILE A 431 22.98 40.87 13.33
N ASP A 432 23.20 41.44 14.51
CA ASP A 432 23.56 40.68 15.71
C ASP A 432 22.30 40.03 16.31
N ILE A 433 22.23 38.70 16.23
CA ILE A 433 21.12 37.89 16.75
C ILE A 433 21.38 37.64 18.24
N PRO A 434 20.51 38.05 19.18
CA PRO A 434 20.79 38.00 20.63
C PRO A 434 20.75 36.57 21.23
N ILE A 435 20.92 35.53 20.43
CA ILE A 435 20.80 34.13 20.81
C ILE A 435 22.10 33.42 20.46
N HIS A 436 22.78 32.90 21.49
CA HIS A 436 24.05 32.19 21.36
C HIS A 436 23.85 30.70 21.62
N ALA A 437 24.68 29.87 21.00
CA ALA A 437 24.64 28.42 21.20
C ALA A 437 25.00 28.10 22.66
N SER A 438 24.15 27.30 23.31
CA SER A 438 24.47 26.73 24.63
C SER A 438 25.35 25.49 24.48
N ILE A 439 25.14 24.71 23.42
CA ILE A 439 25.96 23.55 23.05
C ILE A 439 26.31 23.65 21.57
N GLU A 440 27.61 23.69 21.25
CA GLU A 440 28.07 23.69 19.86
C GLU A 440 28.33 22.25 19.37
N LYS A 441 27.53 21.77 18.41
CA LYS A 441 27.56 20.36 17.96
C LYS A 441 28.93 19.87 17.47
N LEU A 442 29.71 20.76 16.85
CA LEU A 442 31.00 20.41 16.24
C LEU A 442 32.19 20.48 17.21
N VAL A 443 32.08 21.30 18.27
CA VAL A 443 33.20 21.58 19.18
C VAL A 443 32.98 20.91 20.53
N GLN A 444 31.76 20.99 21.07
CA GLN A 444 31.38 20.51 22.39
C GLN A 444 30.75 19.11 22.32
N VAL A 445 31.45 18.19 21.63
CA VAL A 445 31.00 16.80 21.47
C VAL A 445 30.84 16.10 22.82
N ALA A 446 31.70 16.41 23.80
CA ALA A 446 31.60 15.85 25.15
C ALA A 446 30.28 16.23 25.85
N ASP A 447 29.86 17.50 25.76
CA ASP A 447 28.62 17.98 26.37
C ASP A 447 27.40 17.37 25.68
N PHE A 448 27.47 17.18 24.35
CA PHE A 448 26.43 16.47 23.60
C PHE A 448 26.32 15.00 23.99
N ILE A 449 27.46 14.32 24.22
CA ILE A 449 27.48 12.94 24.74
C ILE A 449 26.83 12.90 26.13
N VAL A 450 27.19 13.80 27.04
CA VAL A 450 26.60 13.87 28.39
C VAL A 450 25.09 14.11 28.32
N LEU A 451 24.64 15.01 27.45
CA LEU A 451 23.22 15.27 27.22
C LEU A 451 22.49 14.01 26.73
N SER A 452 23.07 13.31 25.75
CA SER A 452 22.47 12.08 25.21
C SER A 452 22.38 10.95 26.24
N LEU A 453 23.43 10.76 27.04
CA LEU A 453 23.45 9.76 28.12
C LEU A 453 22.45 10.10 29.21
N THR A 454 22.33 11.37 29.57
CA THR A 454 21.35 11.84 30.56
C THR A 454 19.92 11.63 30.05
N ALA A 455 19.63 12.01 28.81
CA ALA A 455 18.33 11.80 28.19
C ALA A 455 17.97 10.31 28.11
N ALA A 456 18.92 9.45 27.73
CA ALA A 456 18.74 8.01 27.70
C ALA A 456 18.48 7.42 29.10
N PHE A 457 19.26 7.83 30.11
CA PHE A 457 19.08 7.38 31.49
C PHE A 457 17.70 7.77 32.04
N LEU A 458 17.26 9.01 31.83
CA LEU A 458 15.93 9.47 32.24
C LEU A 458 14.82 8.70 31.51
N HIS A 459 14.96 8.50 30.20
CA HIS A 459 13.97 7.77 29.40
C HIS A 459 13.82 6.30 29.85
N LEU A 460 14.95 5.61 30.03
CA LEU A 460 14.96 4.24 30.54
C LEU A 460 14.42 4.16 31.97
N GLY A 461 14.77 5.13 32.82
CA GLY A 461 14.26 5.20 34.19
C GLY A 461 12.73 5.33 34.25
N ILE A 462 12.14 6.15 33.37
CA ILE A 462 10.68 6.25 33.23
C ILE A 462 10.10 4.90 32.80
N GLY A 463 10.68 4.25 31.80
CA GLY A 463 10.24 2.94 31.32
C GLY A 463 10.27 1.85 32.40
N PHE A 464 11.38 1.71 33.12
CA PHE A 464 11.49 0.77 34.24
C PHE A 464 10.51 1.10 35.38
N GLY A 465 10.28 2.38 35.66
CA GLY A 465 9.32 2.80 36.68
C GLY A 465 7.88 2.39 36.36
N ILE A 466 7.49 2.49 35.08
CA ILE A 466 6.17 2.06 34.61
C ILE A 466 6.06 0.54 34.65
N GLY A 467 7.08 -0.18 34.16
CA GLY A 467 7.11 -1.64 34.21
C GLY A 467 6.99 -2.17 35.64
N LEU A 468 7.71 -1.56 36.59
CA LEU A 468 7.58 -1.90 38.01
C LEU A 468 6.18 -1.60 38.56
N PHE A 469 5.59 -0.46 38.17
CA PHE A 469 4.24 -0.10 38.61
C PHE A 469 3.18 -1.08 38.09
N ASP A 470 3.30 -1.52 36.84
CA ASP A 470 2.41 -2.53 36.29
C ASP A 470 2.62 -3.86 37.00
N GLU A 471 3.85 -4.37 37.14
CA GLU A 471 4.13 -5.66 37.81
C GLU A 471 3.59 -5.71 39.26
N VAL A 472 3.81 -4.65 40.05
CA VAL A 472 3.34 -4.55 41.45
C VAL A 472 1.82 -4.60 41.56
N ARG A 473 1.10 -4.24 40.50
CA ARG A 473 -0.36 -4.21 40.48
C ARG A 473 -0.98 -5.47 39.88
N HIS A 474 -0.20 -6.25 39.11
CA HIS A 474 -0.61 -7.55 38.59
C HIS A 474 -0.25 -8.70 39.56
N SER A 475 0.63 -8.46 40.54
CA SER A 475 0.84 -9.29 41.74
C SER A 475 -0.19 -8.96 42.82
#